data_AF-A0A1I7NLN3-F1
#
_entry.id   AF-A0A1I7NLN3-F1
#
_cell.length_a   1.000
_cell.length_b   1.000
_cell.length_c   1.000
_cell.angle_alpha   90.00
_cell.angle_beta   90.00
_cell.angle_gamma   90.00
#
_symmetry.space_group_name_H-M   'P 1'
#
loop_
_entity.id
_entity.type
_entity.pdbx_description
1 polymer ?
#
loop_
_entity_poly.entity_id
_entity_poly.type
_entity_poly.pdbx_seq_one_letter_code
_entity_poly.pdbx_strand_id
1 'polypeptide(L)'
;MSGREAETGRTEVPEPVSRNIDVINAWKRKRAAERSLSDKVADGVSAFAGSMPFVYTHLAVFGFWIVANLNLVPGLRPWDPTLVVLAMIASVEAIFLSTFVLINQNHMTAASEQRAELDLQVGLLNERETTRLLTLTQAIADHLGVEVPADSEVDQLKQDTQPDAILRAVDEKRQQGD
;
A
#
# COMPACT_ATOMS: atom_id res chain seq x y z
N MET A 1 -32.26 28.55 -27.49
CA MET A 1 -31.71 28.04 -26.22
C MET A 1 -32.68 27.00 -25.68
N SER A 2 -32.38 25.71 -25.86
CA SER A 2 -32.93 24.62 -25.04
C SER A 2 -32.24 23.31 -25.42
N GLY A 3 -31.84 22.54 -24.42
CA GLY A 3 -31.69 21.09 -24.53
C GLY A 3 -30.41 20.55 -25.16
N ARG A 4 -29.23 20.88 -24.62
CA ARG A 4 -28.07 20.00 -24.76
C ARG A 4 -28.25 18.89 -23.72
N GLU A 5 -28.98 17.85 -24.11
CA GLU A 5 -29.23 16.69 -23.27
C GLU A 5 -27.90 16.06 -22.87
N ALA A 6 -27.74 15.88 -21.56
CA ALA A 6 -26.60 15.24 -20.97
C ALA A 6 -26.58 13.76 -21.40
N GLU A 7 -25.73 13.43 -22.36
CA GLU A 7 -25.21 12.07 -22.50
C GLU A 7 -24.51 11.71 -21.18
N THR A 8 -25.28 11.11 -20.28
CA THR A 8 -24.74 10.36 -19.16
C THR A 8 -24.19 9.08 -19.75
N GLY A 9 -23.01 9.17 -20.36
CA GLY A 9 -22.23 8.03 -20.80
C GLY A 9 -21.96 7.15 -19.59
N ARG A 10 -22.79 6.12 -19.39
CA ARG A 10 -22.45 5.01 -18.53
C ARG A 10 -21.16 4.47 -19.11
N THR A 11 -20.08 4.54 -18.33
CA THR A 11 -18.85 3.83 -18.63
C THR A 11 -19.17 2.34 -18.63
N GLU A 12 -19.64 1.83 -19.76
CA GLU A 12 -19.75 0.40 -20.02
C GLU A 12 -18.32 -0.14 -20.06
N VAL A 13 -17.89 -0.63 -18.90
CA VAL A 13 -16.61 -1.31 -18.75
C VAL A 13 -16.61 -2.48 -19.73
N PRO A 14 -15.62 -2.61 -20.63
CA PRO A 14 -15.56 -3.71 -21.58
C PRO A 14 -15.71 -5.06 -20.87
N GLU A 15 -16.52 -5.96 -21.43
CA GLU A 15 -16.91 -7.25 -20.81
C GLU A 15 -15.72 -8.06 -20.22
N PRO A 16 -14.53 -8.12 -20.86
CA PRO A 16 -13.35 -8.78 -20.28
C PRO A 16 -12.83 -8.12 -18.98
N VAL A 17 -12.94 -6.80 -18.87
CA VAL A 17 -12.49 -6.03 -17.70
C VAL A 17 -13.47 -6.23 -16.54
N SER A 18 -14.78 -6.31 -16.82
CA SER A 18 -15.81 -6.58 -15.80
C SER A 18 -15.64 -7.96 -15.14
N ARG A 19 -15.37 -9.01 -15.93
CA ARG A 19 -15.09 -10.36 -15.44
C ARG A 19 -13.83 -10.43 -14.57
N ASN A 20 -12.77 -9.71 -14.95
CA ASN A 20 -11.56 -9.66 -14.15
C ASN A 20 -11.79 -8.96 -12.80
N ILE A 21 -12.58 -7.89 -12.78
CA ILE A 21 -12.97 -7.19 -11.54
C ILE A 21 -13.74 -8.13 -10.61
N ASP A 22 -14.65 -8.95 -11.15
CA ASP A 22 -15.43 -9.90 -10.36
C ASP A 22 -14.57 -11.00 -9.73
N VAL A 23 -13.58 -11.52 -10.47
CA VAL A 23 -12.61 -12.49 -9.95
C VAL A 23 -11.79 -11.88 -8.81
N ILE A 24 -11.28 -10.65 -8.98
CA ILE A 24 -10.53 -9.93 -7.95
C ILE A 24 -11.40 -9.70 -6.72
N ASN A 25 -12.66 -9.28 -6.91
CA ASN A 25 -13.59 -9.03 -5.82
C ASN A 25 -13.96 -10.31 -5.06
N ALA A 26 -14.17 -11.43 -5.76
CA ALA A 26 -14.40 -12.73 -5.13
C ALA A 26 -13.20 -13.15 -4.27
N TRP A 27 -11.98 -12.93 -4.77
CA TRP A 27 -10.74 -13.19 -4.04
C TRP A 27 -10.59 -12.31 -2.79
N LYS A 28 -10.89 -11.01 -2.90
CA LYS A 28 -10.92 -10.08 -1.75
C LYS A 28 -11.94 -10.50 -0.70
N ARG A 29 -13.14 -10.91 -1.10
CA ARG A 29 -14.20 -11.38 -0.18
C ARG A 29 -13.78 -12.63 0.56
N LYS A 30 -13.17 -13.60 -0.13
CA LYS A 30 -12.68 -14.84 0.49
C LYS A 30 -11.58 -14.55 1.52
N ARG A 31 -10.60 -13.71 1.17
CA ARG A 31 -9.57 -13.25 2.12
C ARG A 31 -10.16 -12.49 3.32
N ALA A 32 -11.21 -11.69 3.12
CA ALA A 32 -11.85 -10.97 4.21
C ALA A 32 -12.66 -11.90 5.15
N ALA A 33 -13.20 -13.00 4.61
CA ALA A 33 -13.94 -14.00 5.38
C ALA A 33 -13.03 -14.89 6.25
N GLU A 34 -11.79 -15.11 5.82
CA GLU A 34 -10.79 -15.91 6.54
C GLU A 34 -10.08 -15.16 7.68
N ARG A 35 -10.34 -13.86 7.86
CA ARG A 35 -9.71 -13.04 8.92
C ARG A 35 -10.30 -13.31 10.31
N SER A 36 -9.42 -13.47 11.29
CA SER A 36 -9.80 -13.62 12.70
C SER A 36 -10.46 -12.35 13.24
N LEU A 37 -11.31 -12.48 14.26
CA LEU A 37 -11.90 -11.34 14.97
C LEU A 37 -10.81 -10.44 15.58
N SER A 38 -9.69 -11.02 16.02
CA SER A 38 -8.55 -10.27 16.53
C SER A 38 -7.88 -9.40 15.46
N ASP A 39 -7.79 -9.90 14.22
CA ASP A 39 -7.20 -9.13 13.10
C ASP A 39 -8.08 -7.92 12.74
N LYS A 40 -9.41 -8.07 12.84
CA LYS A 40 -10.35 -6.97 12.60
C LYS A 40 -10.24 -5.88 13.66
N VAL A 41 -10.06 -6.27 14.93
CA VAL A 41 -9.84 -5.33 16.02
C VAL A 41 -8.48 -4.64 15.86
N ALA A 42 -7.44 -5.39 15.52
CA ALA A 42 -6.11 -4.84 15.25
C ALA A 42 -6.14 -3.83 14.10
N ASP A 43 -6.72 -4.18 12.94
CA ASP A 43 -6.86 -3.28 11.79
C ASP A 43 -7.65 -2.01 12.16
N GLY A 44 -8.71 -2.13 12.97
CA GLY A 44 -9.50 -1.00 13.43
C GLY A 44 -8.73 -0.05 14.35
N VAL A 45 -8.01 -0.59 15.34
CA VAL A 45 -7.15 0.18 16.25
C VAL A 45 -6.00 0.83 15.49
N SER A 46 -5.40 0.12 14.55
CA SER A 46 -4.36 0.61 13.66
C SER A 46 -4.81 1.79 12.80
N ALA A 47 -5.96 1.66 12.16
CA ALA A 47 -6.53 2.74 11.35
C ALA A 47 -6.87 3.96 12.20
N PHE A 48 -7.34 3.76 13.44
CA PHE A 48 -7.66 4.85 14.35
C PHE A 48 -6.41 5.55 14.88
N ALA A 49 -5.43 4.81 15.41
CA ALA A 49 -4.20 5.36 15.98
C ALA A 49 -3.33 6.10 14.95
N GLY A 50 -3.37 5.71 13.68
CA GLY A 50 -2.66 6.39 12.59
C GLY A 50 -3.41 7.59 11.98
N SER A 51 -4.57 7.98 12.52
CA SER A 51 -5.46 8.97 11.89
C SER A 51 -5.48 10.33 12.60
N MET A 52 -5.72 11.41 11.86
CA MET A 52 -5.89 12.76 12.44
C MET A 52 -7.06 12.91 13.45
N PRO A 53 -8.22 12.24 13.27
CA PRO A 53 -9.31 12.25 14.26
C PRO A 53 -8.89 11.81 15.67
N PHE A 54 -7.96 10.87 15.77
CA PHE A 54 -7.41 10.42 17.05
C PHE A 54 -6.72 11.57 17.80
N VAL A 55 -5.88 12.33 17.09
CA VAL A 55 -5.15 13.48 17.63
C VAL A 55 -6.12 14.56 18.10
N TYR A 56 -7.16 14.88 17.32
CA TYR A 56 -8.16 15.87 17.72
C TYR A 56 -8.97 15.42 18.94
N THR A 57 -9.31 14.12 19.02
CA THR A 57 -10.03 13.56 20.17
C THR A 57 -9.17 13.68 21.44
N HIS A 58 -7.88 13.30 21.37
CA HIS A 58 -6.95 13.45 22.49
C HIS A 58 -6.78 14.91 22.92
N LEU A 59 -6.62 15.82 21.95
CA LEU A 59 -6.50 17.24 22.22
C LEU A 59 -7.75 17.80 22.92
N ALA A 60 -8.94 17.39 22.48
CA ALA A 60 -10.20 17.80 23.08
C ALA A 60 -10.34 17.24 24.51
N VAL A 61 -10.03 15.96 24.73
CA VAL A 61 -10.12 15.31 26.05
C VAL A 61 -9.14 15.93 27.04
N PHE A 62 -7.85 16.01 26.69
CA PHE A 62 -6.84 16.61 27.55
C PHE A 62 -7.06 18.11 27.74
N GLY A 63 -7.42 18.84 26.68
CA GLY A 63 -7.75 20.26 26.77
C GLY A 63 -8.94 20.52 27.70
N PHE A 64 -10.00 19.73 27.58
CA PHE A 64 -11.16 19.80 28.47
C PHE A 64 -10.78 19.50 29.92
N TRP A 65 -9.98 18.44 30.16
CA TRP A 65 -9.52 18.08 31.49
C TRP A 65 -8.71 19.19 32.15
N ILE A 66 -7.79 19.80 31.40
CA ILE A 66 -6.95 20.91 31.85
C ILE A 66 -7.84 22.12 32.19
N VAL A 67 -8.70 22.56 31.28
CA VAL A 67 -9.59 23.72 31.51
C VAL A 67 -10.52 23.52 32.71
N ALA A 68 -11.07 22.30 32.88
CA ALA A 68 -11.91 21.96 34.01
C ALA A 68 -11.15 21.98 35.36
N ASN A 69 -9.85 21.70 35.36
CA ASN A 69 -9.02 21.67 36.57
C ASN A 69 -8.25 22.98 36.83
N LEU A 70 -8.18 23.90 35.87
CA LEU A 70 -7.53 25.21 36.02
C LEU A 70 -8.35 26.24 36.81
N ASN A 71 -9.46 25.83 37.44
CA ASN A 71 -10.34 26.70 38.21
C ASN A 71 -10.93 27.88 37.39
N LEU A 72 -10.87 27.78 36.05
CA LEU A 72 -11.37 28.76 35.09
C LEU A 72 -12.90 28.74 34.97
N VAL A 73 -13.55 27.68 35.44
CA VAL A 73 -15.01 27.52 35.40
C VAL A 73 -15.58 27.80 36.79
N PRO A 74 -16.35 28.89 36.99
CA PRO A 74 -16.94 29.20 38.28
C PRO A 74 -17.91 28.09 38.71
N GLY A 75 -17.66 27.46 39.87
CA GLY A 75 -18.53 26.44 40.47
C GLY A 75 -18.05 24.99 40.34
N LEU A 76 -17.02 24.71 39.53
CA LEU A 76 -16.37 23.39 39.46
C LEU A 76 -15.16 23.36 40.40
N ARG A 77 -15.18 22.45 41.38
CA ARG A 77 -14.04 22.23 42.28
C ARG A 77 -13.00 21.38 41.54
N PRO A 78 -11.73 21.85 41.40
CA PRO A 78 -10.68 21.06 40.75
C PRO A 78 -10.51 19.72 41.47
N TRP A 79 -10.51 18.63 40.70
CA TRP A 79 -10.47 17.26 41.19
C TRP A 79 -9.12 16.59 40.92
N ASP A 80 -8.37 17.11 39.93
CA ASP A 80 -6.96 16.82 39.67
C ASP A 80 -6.17 18.15 39.55
N PRO A 81 -5.96 18.88 40.66
CA PRO A 81 -5.36 20.22 40.63
C PRO A 81 -3.89 20.22 40.17
N THR A 82 -3.19 19.10 40.35
CA THR A 82 -1.78 18.92 39.99
C THR A 82 -1.60 18.28 38.62
N LEU A 83 -2.69 17.87 37.95
CA LEU A 83 -2.68 17.13 36.68
C LEU A 83 -1.89 15.81 36.74
N VAL A 84 -1.61 15.30 37.94
CA VAL A 84 -0.80 14.09 38.13
C VAL A 84 -1.60 12.86 37.72
N VAL A 85 -2.91 12.84 37.98
CA VAL A 85 -3.76 11.72 37.58
C VAL A 85 -3.86 11.65 36.06
N LEU A 86 -4.05 12.80 35.40
CA LEU A 86 -4.01 12.91 33.94
C LEU A 86 -2.71 12.37 33.36
N ALA A 87 -1.57 12.82 33.90
CA ALA A 87 -0.25 12.41 33.44
C ALA A 87 0.01 10.90 33.62
N MET A 88 -0.44 10.31 34.74
CA MET A 88 -0.31 8.87 34.97
C MET A 88 -1.11 8.06 33.94
N ILE A 89 -2.37 8.44 33.69
CA ILE A 89 -3.23 7.76 32.71
C ILE A 89 -2.64 7.90 31.30
N ALA A 90 -2.24 9.11 30.91
CA ALA A 90 -1.65 9.38 29.60
C ALA A 90 -0.34 8.60 29.38
N SER A 91 0.48 8.41 30.42
CA SER A 91 1.70 7.60 30.35
C SER A 91 1.40 6.13 30.05
N VAL A 92 0.43 5.54 30.76
CA VAL A 92 0.01 4.16 30.51
C VAL A 92 -0.58 4.04 29.10
N GLU A 93 -1.46 4.96 28.71
CA GLU A 93 -2.07 5.01 27.38
C GLU A 93 -1.01 5.10 26.26
N ALA A 94 0.02 5.93 26.43
CA ALA A 94 1.11 6.07 25.47
C ALA A 94 1.88 4.76 25.22
N ILE A 95 2.09 3.94 26.26
CA ILE A 95 2.75 2.62 26.10
C ILE A 95 1.87 1.69 25.25
N PHE A 96 0.57 1.64 25.51
CA PHE A 96 -0.37 0.85 24.71
C PHE A 96 -0.41 1.33 23.26
N LEU A 97 -0.53 2.64 23.04
CA LEU A 97 -0.55 3.23 21.69
C LEU A 97 0.73 2.93 20.93
N SER A 98 1.90 3.12 21.55
CA SER A 98 3.20 2.84 20.94
C SER A 98 3.31 1.37 20.54
N THR A 99 2.87 0.46 21.41
CA THR A 99 2.87 -0.98 21.12
C THR A 99 1.91 -1.33 19.98
N PHE A 100 0.70 -0.77 19.96
CA PHE A 100 -0.24 -0.97 18.86
C PHE A 100 0.29 -0.41 17.54
N VAL A 101 0.88 0.78 17.55
CA VAL A 101 1.53 1.38 16.38
C VAL A 101 2.66 0.50 15.88
N LEU A 102 3.51 -0.02 16.77
CA LEU A 102 4.63 -0.90 16.39
C LEU A 102 4.14 -2.22 15.78
N ILE A 103 3.13 -2.86 16.39
CA ILE A 103 2.51 -4.07 15.84
C ILE A 103 1.93 -3.79 14.46
N ASN A 104 1.24 -2.66 14.30
CA ASN A 104 0.68 -2.28 13.01
C ASN A 104 1.75 -2.03 11.94
N GLN A 105 2.80 -1.30 12.32
CA GLN A 105 3.94 -1.06 11.44
C GLN A 105 4.57 -2.38 11.01
N ASN A 106 4.81 -3.30 11.95
CA ASN A 106 5.37 -4.61 11.62
C ASN A 106 4.48 -5.41 10.65
N HIS A 107 3.16 -5.39 10.86
CA HIS A 107 2.22 -6.06 9.96
C HIS A 107 2.19 -5.42 8.55
N MET A 108 2.18 -4.08 8.47
CA MET A 108 2.25 -3.37 7.19
C MET A 108 3.57 -3.62 6.45
N THR A 109 4.69 -3.65 7.18
CA THR A 109 6.01 -3.98 6.62
C THR A 109 6.02 -5.38 6.03
N ALA A 110 5.59 -6.39 6.79
CA ALA A 110 5.52 -7.77 6.30
C ALA A 110 4.61 -7.90 5.06
N ALA A 111 3.46 -7.21 5.04
CA ALA A 111 2.58 -7.19 3.89
C ALA A 111 3.19 -6.45 2.67
N SER A 112 3.99 -5.41 2.92
CA SER A 112 4.72 -4.67 1.88
C SER A 112 5.84 -5.53 1.28
N GLU A 113 6.60 -6.24 2.10
CA GLU A 113 7.66 -7.14 1.65
C GLU A 113 7.12 -8.27 0.76
N GLN A 114 6.02 -8.91 1.18
CA GLN A 114 5.38 -9.95 0.37
C GLN A 114 4.90 -9.43 -0.99
N ARG A 115 4.39 -8.19 -1.05
CA ARG A 115 4.01 -7.55 -2.33
C ARG A 115 5.22 -7.27 -3.20
N ALA A 116 6.29 -6.72 -2.62
CA ALA A 116 7.51 -6.44 -3.35
C ALA A 116 8.12 -7.71 -3.97
N GLU A 117 8.09 -8.84 -3.23
CA GLU A 117 8.54 -10.14 -3.75
C GLU A 117 7.68 -10.62 -4.92
N LEU A 118 6.34 -10.55 -4.80
CA LEU A 118 5.42 -10.92 -5.88
C LEU A 118 5.59 -10.03 -7.11
N ASP A 119 5.74 -8.72 -6.92
CA ASP A 119 5.95 -7.75 -8.00
C ASP A 119 7.27 -8.03 -8.73
N LEU A 120 8.33 -8.38 -7.99
CA LEU A 120 9.59 -8.83 -8.59
C LEU A 120 9.38 -10.10 -9.41
N GLN A 121 8.75 -11.14 -8.87
CA GLN A 121 8.50 -12.40 -9.59
C GLN A 121 7.69 -12.19 -10.88
N VAL A 122 6.63 -11.38 -10.83
CA VAL A 122 5.83 -11.02 -12.00
C VAL A 122 6.67 -10.22 -13.01
N GLY A 123 7.52 -9.32 -12.53
CA GLY A 123 8.49 -8.59 -13.36
C GLY A 123 9.40 -9.53 -14.14
N LEU A 124 10.09 -10.45 -13.45
CA LEU A 124 11.00 -11.43 -14.07
C LEU A 124 10.26 -12.35 -15.07
N LEU A 125 9.02 -12.74 -14.77
CA LEU A 125 8.20 -13.54 -15.67
C LEU A 125 7.83 -12.76 -16.94
N ASN A 126 7.34 -11.54 -16.80
CA ASN A 126 6.99 -10.67 -17.92
C ASN A 126 8.21 -10.37 -18.80
N GLU A 127 9.37 -10.16 -18.17
CA GLU A 127 10.64 -9.96 -18.84
C GLU A 127 11.00 -11.16 -19.74
N ARG A 128 10.93 -12.37 -19.17
CA ARG A 128 11.16 -13.62 -19.91
C ARG A 128 10.15 -13.82 -21.04
N GLU A 129 8.87 -13.55 -20.79
CA GLU A 129 7.82 -13.67 -21.81
C GLU A 129 8.02 -12.66 -22.94
N THR A 130 8.39 -11.43 -22.62
CA THR A 130 8.69 -10.37 -23.60
C THR A 130 9.90 -10.75 -24.47
N THR A 131 10.99 -11.21 -23.86
CA THR A 131 12.17 -11.69 -24.61
C THR A 131 11.83 -12.89 -25.50
N ARG A 132 10.97 -13.80 -25.02
CA ARG A 132 10.48 -14.94 -25.83
C ARG A 132 9.64 -14.47 -27.01
N LEU A 133 8.73 -13.51 -26.80
CA LEU A 133 7.94 -12.91 -27.87
C LEU A 133 8.84 -12.23 -28.89
N LEU A 134 9.83 -11.44 -28.44
CA LEU A 134 10.81 -10.79 -29.33
C LEU A 134 11.56 -11.81 -30.19
N THR A 135 12.03 -12.90 -29.57
CA THR A 135 12.73 -13.99 -30.25
C THR A 135 11.84 -14.67 -31.29
N LEU A 136 10.57 -14.93 -30.95
CA LEU A 136 9.60 -15.52 -31.88
C LEU A 136 9.27 -14.57 -33.03
N THR A 137 9.06 -13.28 -32.75
CA THR A 137 8.78 -12.28 -33.79
C THR A 137 9.94 -12.13 -34.77
N GLN A 138 11.18 -12.22 -34.29
CA GLN A 138 12.35 -12.16 -35.15
C GLN A 138 12.49 -13.43 -36.00
N ALA A 139 12.28 -14.61 -35.42
CA ALA A 139 12.26 -15.85 -36.18
C ALA A 139 11.19 -15.83 -37.30
N ILE A 140 10.05 -15.19 -37.07
CA ILE A 140 9.01 -14.98 -38.09
C ILE A 140 9.47 -13.98 -39.15
N ALA A 141 10.09 -12.85 -38.76
CA ALA A 141 10.60 -11.85 -39.69
C ALA A 141 11.67 -12.44 -40.64
N ASP A 142 12.60 -13.21 -40.08
CA ASP A 142 13.66 -13.91 -40.83
C ASP A 142 13.04 -14.91 -41.83
N HIS A 143 12.03 -15.67 -41.41
CA HIS A 143 11.35 -16.62 -42.28
C HIS A 143 10.60 -15.95 -43.44
N LEU A 144 10.06 -14.75 -43.22
CA LEU A 144 9.35 -13.96 -44.22
C LEU A 144 10.27 -13.11 -45.10
N GLY A 145 11.59 -13.12 -44.85
CA GLY A 145 12.57 -12.31 -45.59
C GLY A 145 12.40 -10.81 -45.38
N VAL A 146 11.83 -10.39 -44.25
CA VAL A 146 11.68 -8.98 -43.89
C VAL A 146 12.99 -8.51 -43.29
N GLU A 147 13.72 -7.65 -44.00
CA GLU A 147 14.92 -7.00 -43.47
C GLU A 147 14.53 -6.07 -42.32
N VAL A 148 14.71 -6.54 -41.08
CA VAL A 148 14.63 -5.70 -39.89
C VAL A 148 15.93 -4.87 -39.83
N PRO A 149 15.88 -3.54 -39.89
CA PRO A 149 17.08 -2.72 -39.85
C PRO A 149 17.88 -3.01 -38.56
N ALA A 150 19.17 -3.34 -38.72
CA ALA A 150 20.11 -3.66 -37.63
C ALA A 150 20.31 -2.50 -36.63
N ASP A 151 19.84 -1.30 -36.97
CA ASP A 151 19.91 -0.07 -36.18
C ASP A 151 18.62 0.23 -35.39
N SER A 152 17.64 -0.68 -35.38
CA SER A 152 16.46 -0.55 -34.52
C SER A 152 16.78 -1.07 -33.12
N GLU A 153 16.31 -0.39 -32.07
CA GLU A 153 16.51 -0.64 -30.63
C GLU A 153 16.31 -2.09 -30.13
N VAL A 154 15.93 -3.02 -31.00
CA VAL A 154 15.59 -4.43 -30.79
C VAL A 154 16.78 -5.27 -30.28
N ASP A 155 18.00 -5.06 -30.79
CA ASP A 155 19.16 -5.84 -30.34
C ASP A 155 19.74 -5.32 -29.01
N GLN A 156 19.53 -4.05 -28.68
CA GLN A 156 19.85 -3.49 -27.36
C GLN A 156 18.85 -3.97 -26.30
N LEU A 157 17.55 -4.00 -26.64
CA LEU A 157 16.50 -4.56 -25.78
C LEU A 157 16.76 -6.02 -25.38
N LYS A 158 17.36 -6.87 -26.25
CA LYS A 158 17.73 -8.25 -25.86
C LYS A 158 18.83 -8.34 -24.81
N GLN A 159 19.76 -7.38 -24.78
CA GLN A 159 20.87 -7.37 -23.84
C GLN A 159 20.46 -6.79 -22.48
N ASP A 160 19.57 -5.78 -22.48
CA ASP A 160 19.11 -5.11 -21.25
C ASP A 160 17.98 -5.86 -20.50
N THR A 161 17.39 -6.90 -21.11
CA THR A 161 16.19 -7.61 -20.60
C THR A 161 16.52 -9.03 -20.11
N GLN A 162 17.74 -9.26 -19.61
CA GLN A 162 18.12 -10.53 -18.97
C GLN A 162 18.07 -10.41 -17.44
N PRO A 163 17.03 -10.98 -16.79
CA PRO A 163 16.80 -10.79 -15.36
C PRO A 163 17.95 -11.30 -14.49
N ASP A 164 18.58 -12.42 -14.88
CA ASP A 164 19.73 -13.00 -14.16
C ASP A 164 20.97 -12.10 -14.20
N ALA A 165 21.16 -11.32 -15.27
CA ALA A 165 22.29 -10.41 -15.40
C ALA A 165 22.10 -9.17 -14.50
N ILE A 166 20.87 -8.65 -14.43
CA ILE A 166 20.52 -7.54 -13.53
C ILE A 166 20.65 -7.96 -12.07
N LEU A 167 20.13 -9.13 -11.69
CA LEU A 167 20.25 -9.65 -10.31
C LEU A 167 21.71 -9.83 -9.88
N ARG A 168 22.56 -10.42 -10.74
CA ARG A 168 24.01 -10.53 -10.47
C ARG A 168 24.69 -9.18 -10.33
N ALA A 169 24.38 -8.22 -11.21
CA ALA A 169 24.96 -6.88 -11.15
C ALA A 169 24.56 -6.12 -9.88
N VAL A 170 23.34 -6.33 -9.37
CA VAL A 170 22.87 -5.75 -8.11
C VAL A 170 23.58 -6.38 -6.91
N ASP A 171 23.74 -7.71 -6.87
CA ASP A 171 24.47 -8.41 -5.81
C ASP A 171 25.96 -8.03 -5.78
N GLU A 172 26.60 -7.93 -6.95
CA GLU A 172 27.99 -7.49 -7.08
C GLU A 172 28.20 -6.05 -6.60
N LYS A 173 27.26 -5.15 -6.89
CA LYS A 173 27.32 -3.75 -6.40
C LYS A 173 27.04 -3.61 -4.91
N ARG A 174 26.16 -4.44 -4.32
CA ARG A 174 25.96 -4.46 -2.86
C ARG A 174 27.21 -4.91 -2.11
N GLN A 175 27.97 -5.84 -2.66
CA GLN A 175 29.20 -6.35 -2.04
C GLN A 175 30.42 -5.42 -2.17
N GLN A 176 30.42 -4.50 -3.14
CA GLN A 176 31.47 -3.48 -3.30
C GLN A 176 31.21 -2.21 -2.49
N GLY A 177 29.99 -2.06 -1.93
CA GLY A 177 29.55 -0.88 -1.19
C GLY A 177 29.50 -1.03 0.34
N ASP A 178 29.91 -2.18 0.88
CA ASP A 178 30.18 -2.44 2.31
C ASP A 178 31.70 -2.46 2.55
#